data_AF-A0A3S5IZF4-F1
#
_entry.id   AF-A0A3S5IZF4-F1
#
_cell.length_a   1.000
_cell.length_b   1.000
_cell.length_c   1.000
_cell.angle_alpha   90.00
_cell.angle_beta   90.00
_cell.angle_gamma   90.00
#
_symmetry.space_group_name_H-M   'P 1'
#
loop_
_entity.id
_entity.type
_entity.pdbx_description
1 polymer ?
#
loop_
_entity_poly.entity_id
_entity_poly.type
_entity_poly.pdbx_seq_one_letter_code
_entity_poly.pdbx_strand_id
1 'polypeptide(L)'
;MKCPRCVQRVHSRARECPHCSFSITDVDRVFGQDDVRLRTLTDAAGVLRRKERIALRGRLDQFQQNFPQLFFGIYFGSFKETPSLRQFGFWLLNRGAFEDVDVSRPNEGGILLSVDVGGKSAGITSGYALGPFLSEDATFGALSGAHPYFLEGQWLRASESVLSRITKVLAKQSRRAEREGNELRAHHENAGSSDEGLRGIRERHKGGRKKSEA
;
A
#
# COMPACT_ATOMS: atom_id res chain seq x y z
N MET A 1 -4.95 -2.91 9.89
CA MET A 1 -5.73 -2.48 8.71
C MET A 1 -7.21 -2.42 9.06
N LYS A 2 -8.07 -1.82 8.23
CA LYS A 2 -9.53 -1.91 8.42
C LYS A 2 -10.13 -2.94 7.47
N CYS A 3 -11.18 -3.62 7.93
CA CYS A 3 -11.96 -4.53 7.10
C CYS A 3 -12.62 -3.76 5.95
N PRO A 4 -12.45 -4.18 4.68
CA PRO A 4 -13.09 -3.53 3.53
C PRO A 4 -14.63 -3.52 3.58
N ARG A 5 -15.23 -4.51 4.26
CA ARG A 5 -16.69 -4.65 4.44
C ARG A 5 -17.20 -3.84 5.64
N CYS A 6 -16.81 -4.20 6.86
CA CYS A 6 -17.38 -3.62 8.09
C CYS A 6 -16.59 -2.46 8.70
N VAL A 7 -15.42 -2.10 8.14
CA VAL A 7 -14.61 -0.95 8.59
C VAL A 7 -14.08 -1.11 10.04
N GLN A 8 -14.18 -2.30 10.64
CA GLN A 8 -13.55 -2.59 11.92
C GLN A 8 -12.04 -2.78 11.76
N ARG A 9 -11.28 -2.47 12.82
CA ARG A 9 -9.83 -2.69 12.84
C ARG A 9 -9.57 -4.20 12.85
N VAL A 10 -8.70 -4.64 11.95
CA VAL A 10 -8.29 -6.03 11.79
C VAL A 10 -6.75 -6.10 11.84
N HIS A 11 -6.26 -7.16 12.47
CA HIS A 11 -4.83 -7.47 12.47
C HIS A 11 -4.35 -7.78 11.05
N SER A 12 -3.15 -7.32 10.67
CA SER A 12 -2.65 -7.45 9.28
C SER A 12 -2.49 -8.90 8.82
N ARG A 13 -2.31 -9.84 9.76
CA ARG A 13 -2.18 -11.29 9.48
C ARG A 13 -3.50 -12.06 9.59
N ALA A 14 -4.63 -11.40 9.82
CA ALA A 14 -5.91 -12.10 9.91
C ALA A 14 -6.34 -12.57 8.51
N ARG A 15 -6.67 -13.86 8.39
CA ARG A 15 -7.18 -14.44 7.13
C ARG A 15 -8.61 -13.99 6.81
N GLU A 16 -9.37 -13.70 7.86
CA GLU A 16 -10.74 -13.20 7.80
C GLU A 16 -10.96 -12.13 8.88
N CYS A 17 -11.97 -11.29 8.68
CA CYS A 17 -12.36 -10.30 9.68
C CYS A 17 -13.07 -10.98 10.87
N PRO A 18 -12.57 -10.85 12.11
CA PRO A 18 -13.20 -11.50 13.28
C PRO A 18 -14.59 -10.92 13.62
N HIS A 19 -14.97 -9.78 13.03
CA HIS A 19 -16.26 -9.13 13.30
C HIS A 19 -17.36 -9.49 12.29
N CYS A 20 -17.00 -9.72 11.02
CA CYS A 20 -18.01 -9.96 9.96
C CYS A 20 -17.66 -11.11 9.02
N SER A 21 -16.63 -11.89 9.37
CA SER A 21 -16.10 -13.02 8.59
C SER A 21 -15.71 -12.70 7.16
N PHE A 22 -15.53 -11.42 6.81
CA PHE A 22 -15.09 -11.00 5.49
C PHE A 22 -13.68 -11.51 5.18
N SER A 23 -13.51 -12.10 4.00
CA SER A 23 -12.27 -12.69 3.49
C SER A 23 -12.07 -12.35 2.00
N ILE A 24 -10.93 -12.74 1.43
CA ILE A 24 -10.70 -12.63 -0.01
C ILE A 24 -11.71 -13.45 -0.82
N THR A 25 -12.11 -14.62 -0.32
CA THR A 25 -13.09 -15.52 -0.96
C THR A 25 -14.44 -14.83 -1.20
N ASP A 26 -14.84 -13.89 -0.33
CA ASP A 26 -16.07 -13.12 -0.49
C ASP A 26 -16.04 -12.25 -1.74
N VAL A 27 -14.94 -11.54 -1.98
CA VAL A 27 -14.80 -10.64 -3.12
C VAL A 27 -14.42 -11.39 -4.39
N ASP A 28 -13.75 -12.52 -4.27
CA ASP A 28 -13.51 -13.44 -5.39
C ASP A 28 -14.81 -13.96 -6.01
N ARG A 29 -15.86 -14.19 -5.21
CA ARG A 29 -17.19 -14.58 -5.73
C ARG A 29 -17.87 -13.46 -6.53
N VAL A 30 -17.50 -12.20 -6.28
CA VAL A 30 -18.11 -11.04 -6.93
C VAL A 30 -17.33 -10.64 -8.18
N PHE A 31 -16.00 -10.64 -8.10
CA PHE A 31 -15.14 -10.09 -9.14
C PHE A 31 -14.33 -11.14 -9.92
N GLY A 32 -14.35 -12.41 -9.48
CA GLY A 32 -13.59 -13.50 -10.07
C GLY A 32 -12.38 -13.92 -9.21
N GLN A 33 -11.93 -15.16 -9.41
CA GLN A 33 -10.81 -15.76 -8.66
C GLN A 33 -9.50 -15.74 -9.43
N ASP A 34 -9.51 -15.26 -10.67
CA ASP A 34 -8.33 -15.22 -11.52
C ASP A 34 -7.45 -14.02 -11.19
N ASP A 35 -6.15 -14.17 -11.43
CA ASP A 35 -5.23 -13.05 -11.36
C ASP A 35 -5.49 -12.09 -12.53
N VAL A 36 -5.51 -10.80 -12.23
CA VAL A 36 -5.81 -9.74 -13.18
C VAL A 36 -4.52 -9.08 -13.61
N ARG A 37 -4.18 -9.19 -14.89
CA ARG A 37 -3.04 -8.48 -15.47
C ARG A 37 -3.40 -7.02 -15.71
N LEU A 38 -2.62 -6.10 -15.16
CA LEU A 38 -2.85 -4.68 -15.32
C LEU A 38 -1.54 -3.89 -15.22
N ARG A 39 -1.63 -2.58 -15.46
CA ARG A 39 -0.55 -1.64 -15.22
C ARG A 39 -0.92 -0.67 -14.11
N THR A 40 0.08 0.00 -13.54
CA THR A 40 -0.11 1.05 -12.52
C THR A 40 -1.10 2.12 -12.98
N LEU A 41 -1.17 2.45 -14.26
CA LEU A 41 -2.27 3.24 -14.82
C LEU A 41 -3.17 2.37 -15.69
N THR A 42 -4.39 2.11 -15.21
CA THR A 42 -5.43 1.38 -15.93
C THR A 42 -6.65 2.27 -16.15
N ASP A 43 -6.97 2.55 -17.43
CA ASP A 43 -8.08 3.40 -17.86
C ASP A 43 -9.17 2.56 -18.54
N ALA A 44 -9.81 1.67 -17.77
CA ALA A 44 -10.83 0.76 -18.27
C ALA A 44 -12.11 1.48 -18.71
N ALA A 45 -12.40 2.64 -18.11
CA ALA A 45 -13.52 3.51 -18.49
C ALA A 45 -13.23 4.38 -19.74
N GLY A 46 -11.99 4.44 -20.22
CA GLY A 46 -11.61 5.20 -21.41
C GLY A 46 -11.74 6.72 -21.26
N VAL A 47 -11.61 7.25 -20.04
CA VAL A 47 -11.88 8.67 -19.76
C VAL A 47 -10.68 9.58 -19.96
N LEU A 48 -9.47 9.03 -20.02
CA LEU A 48 -8.26 9.82 -20.16
C LEU A 48 -7.93 10.08 -21.62
N ARG A 49 -7.50 11.31 -21.92
CA ARG A 49 -6.87 11.63 -23.21
C ARG A 49 -5.44 11.11 -23.24
N ARG A 50 -4.87 10.95 -24.44
CA ARG A 50 -3.46 10.52 -24.61
C ARG A 50 -2.48 11.36 -23.80
N LYS A 51 -2.62 12.70 -23.83
CA LYS A 51 -1.75 13.61 -23.06
C LYS A 51 -1.89 13.40 -21.54
N GLU A 52 -3.09 13.15 -21.05
CA GLU A 52 -3.34 12.91 -19.63
C GLU A 52 -2.76 11.58 -19.17
N ARG A 53 -2.86 10.52 -20.00
CA ARG A 53 -2.22 9.23 -19.72
C ARG A 53 -0.70 9.35 -19.61
N ILE A 54 -0.07 10.12 -20.50
CA ILE A 54 1.38 10.38 -20.46
C ILE A 54 1.74 11.14 -19.18
N ALA A 55 0.99 12.19 -18.85
CA ALA A 55 1.22 12.98 -17.64
C ALA A 55 1.09 12.14 -16.36
N LEU A 56 0.03 11.35 -16.23
CA LEU A 56 -0.16 10.49 -15.06
C LEU A 56 0.94 9.44 -14.93
N ARG A 57 1.33 8.76 -16.02
CA ARG A 57 2.44 7.80 -15.98
C ARG A 57 3.73 8.44 -15.45
N GLY A 58 4.11 9.61 -15.96
CA GLY A 58 5.28 10.32 -15.46
C GLY A 58 5.20 10.66 -13.95
N ARG A 59 4.00 10.93 -13.43
CA ARG A 59 3.78 11.14 -11.99
C ARG A 59 3.90 9.86 -11.18
N LEU A 60 3.39 8.74 -11.68
CA LEU A 60 3.52 7.42 -11.03
C LEU A 60 4.98 6.95 -11.03
N ASP A 61 5.70 7.17 -12.13
CA ASP A 61 7.14 6.89 -12.24
C ASP A 61 7.92 7.73 -11.21
N GLN A 62 7.62 9.03 -11.11
CA GLN A 62 8.25 9.90 -10.12
C GLN A 62 7.96 9.44 -8.68
N PHE A 63 6.73 9.00 -8.39
CA PHE A 63 6.39 8.43 -7.09
C PHE A 63 7.25 7.21 -6.78
N GLN A 64 7.41 6.30 -7.74
CA GLN A 64 8.23 5.10 -7.61
C GLN A 64 9.72 5.38 -7.47
N GLN A 65 10.22 6.50 -8.02
CA GLN A 65 11.60 6.95 -7.80
C GLN A 65 11.78 7.50 -6.38
N ASN A 66 10.79 8.22 -5.85
CA ASN A 66 10.84 8.78 -4.51
C ASN A 66 10.67 7.72 -3.41
N PHE A 67 9.91 6.65 -3.72
CA PHE A 67 9.65 5.53 -2.81
C PHE A 67 9.90 4.20 -3.53
N PRO A 68 11.16 3.76 -3.68
CA PRO A 68 11.51 2.56 -4.45
C PRO A 68 10.88 1.25 -3.94
N GLN A 69 10.43 1.23 -2.68
CA GLN A 69 9.75 0.09 -2.06
C GLN A 69 8.23 0.10 -2.27
N LEU A 70 7.68 1.17 -2.85
CA LEU A 70 6.24 1.35 -3.04
C LEU A 70 5.91 1.49 -4.53
N PHE A 71 4.63 1.32 -4.84
CA PHE A 71 4.06 1.75 -6.11
C PHE A 71 2.69 2.36 -5.89
N PHE A 72 2.26 3.19 -6.83
CA PHE A 72 0.93 3.80 -6.83
C PHE A 72 0.20 3.37 -8.09
N GLY A 73 -0.94 2.72 -7.94
CA GLY A 73 -1.86 2.33 -8.99
C GLY A 73 -3.07 3.27 -9.05
N ILE A 74 -3.57 3.52 -10.25
CA ILE A 74 -4.82 4.24 -10.53
C ILE A 74 -5.64 3.38 -11.49
N TYR A 75 -6.87 3.08 -11.08
CA TYR A 75 -7.84 2.35 -11.87
C TYR A 75 -9.08 3.21 -12.11
N PHE A 76 -9.36 3.54 -13.38
CA PHE A 76 -10.61 4.17 -13.78
C PHE A 76 -11.57 3.11 -14.32
N GLY A 77 -12.68 2.91 -13.64
CA GLY A 77 -13.75 1.98 -14.03
C GLY A 77 -15.10 2.66 -14.09
N SER A 78 -16.09 1.94 -14.62
CA SER A 78 -17.50 2.29 -14.52
C SER A 78 -18.21 1.12 -13.87
N PHE A 79 -18.73 1.35 -12.66
CA PHE A 79 -19.22 0.28 -11.82
C PHE A 79 -20.74 0.38 -11.70
N LYS A 80 -21.48 -0.47 -12.43
CA LYS A 80 -22.96 -0.43 -12.40
C LYS A 80 -23.55 -0.93 -11.08
N GLU A 81 -22.98 -1.99 -10.51
CA GLU A 81 -23.50 -2.69 -9.32
C GLU A 81 -22.37 -3.10 -8.36
N THR A 82 -21.29 -2.31 -8.27
CA THR A 82 -20.20 -2.68 -7.37
C THR A 82 -20.60 -2.46 -5.92
N PRO A 83 -20.54 -3.50 -5.07
CA PRO A 83 -21.00 -3.41 -3.68
C PRO A 83 -20.20 -2.40 -2.86
N SER A 84 -18.92 -2.18 -3.20
CA SER A 84 -18.09 -1.13 -2.60
C SER A 84 -16.77 -0.94 -3.34
N LEU A 85 -16.36 0.31 -3.60
CA LEU A 85 -15.01 0.63 -4.08
C LEU A 85 -13.89 0.14 -3.14
N ARG A 86 -14.15 0.05 -1.82
CA ARG A 86 -13.17 -0.52 -0.87
C ARG A 86 -12.98 -2.02 -1.08
N GLN A 87 -14.07 -2.74 -1.31
CA GLN A 87 -14.00 -4.18 -1.57
C GLN A 87 -13.36 -4.45 -2.93
N PHE A 88 -13.70 -3.64 -3.95
CA PHE A 88 -13.06 -3.71 -5.26
C PHE A 88 -11.55 -3.43 -5.17
N GLY A 89 -11.14 -2.35 -4.51
CA GLY A 89 -9.72 -2.02 -4.35
C GLY A 89 -8.96 -3.07 -3.55
N PHE A 90 -9.60 -3.67 -2.52
CA PHE A 90 -9.04 -4.81 -1.80
C PHE A 90 -8.84 -6.02 -2.71
N TRP A 91 -9.85 -6.40 -3.49
CA TRP A 91 -9.75 -7.50 -4.45
C TRP A 91 -8.64 -7.24 -5.48
N LEU A 92 -8.64 -6.05 -6.10
CA LEU A 92 -7.68 -5.72 -7.16
C LEU A 92 -6.24 -5.65 -6.66
N LEU A 93 -5.97 -5.22 -5.43
CA LEU A 93 -4.62 -5.29 -4.86
C LEU A 93 -4.19 -6.73 -4.52
N ASN A 94 -5.13 -7.65 -4.24
CA ASN A 94 -4.78 -9.04 -3.94
C ASN A 94 -4.65 -9.90 -5.20
N ARG A 95 -5.43 -9.61 -6.25
CA ARG A 95 -5.44 -10.35 -7.53
C ARG A 95 -4.66 -9.68 -8.65
N GLY A 96 -4.28 -8.42 -8.47
CA GLY A 96 -3.61 -7.62 -9.50
C GLY A 96 -2.15 -8.00 -9.69
N ALA A 97 -1.80 -8.44 -10.89
CA ALA A 97 -0.44 -8.56 -11.38
C ALA A 97 -0.06 -7.28 -12.16
N PHE A 98 0.60 -6.35 -11.47
CA PHE A 98 1.04 -5.07 -12.06
C PHE A 98 2.30 -5.27 -12.91
N GLU A 99 2.15 -5.32 -14.23
CA GLU A 99 3.21 -5.71 -15.18
C GLU A 99 4.36 -4.69 -15.29
N ASP A 100 4.10 -3.45 -14.93
CA ASP A 100 5.06 -2.33 -14.93
C ASP A 100 5.66 -2.06 -13.54
N VAL A 101 5.44 -2.97 -12.60
CA VAL A 101 6.04 -2.97 -11.26
C VAL A 101 7.04 -4.12 -11.17
N ASP A 102 8.22 -3.82 -10.62
CA ASP A 102 9.26 -4.83 -10.42
C ASP A 102 8.78 -5.94 -9.45
N VAL A 103 9.10 -7.20 -9.76
CA VAL A 103 8.72 -8.38 -8.95
C VAL A 103 9.19 -8.28 -7.49
N SER A 104 10.26 -7.54 -7.20
CA SER A 104 10.73 -7.30 -5.84
C SER A 104 9.80 -6.41 -4.99
N ARG A 105 8.81 -5.76 -5.61
CA ARG A 105 7.84 -4.89 -4.93
C ARG A 105 6.52 -5.63 -4.74
N PRO A 106 6.24 -6.20 -3.57
CA PRO A 106 4.99 -6.89 -3.32
C PRO A 106 3.82 -5.91 -3.25
N ASN A 107 2.62 -6.39 -3.57
CA ASN A 107 1.36 -5.61 -3.47
C ASN A 107 1.07 -5.09 -2.05
N GLU A 108 1.74 -5.66 -1.05
CA GLU A 108 1.72 -5.20 0.35
C GLU A 108 2.25 -3.77 0.52
N GLY A 109 3.10 -3.30 -0.41
CA GLY A 109 3.57 -1.92 -0.55
C GLY A 109 2.81 -1.10 -1.59
N GLY A 110 1.75 -1.65 -2.20
CA GLY A 110 0.94 -0.97 -3.20
C GLY A 110 -0.07 0.01 -2.61
N ILE A 111 -0.28 1.13 -3.27
CA ILE A 111 -1.40 2.06 -3.02
C ILE A 111 -2.25 2.09 -4.28
N LEU A 112 -3.56 1.89 -4.17
CA LEU A 112 -4.48 1.87 -5.30
C LEU A 112 -5.56 2.93 -5.11
N LEU A 113 -5.62 3.87 -6.05
CA LEU A 113 -6.75 4.77 -6.25
C LEU A 113 -7.73 4.12 -7.25
N SER A 114 -8.89 3.68 -6.77
CA SER A 114 -9.98 3.20 -7.61
C SER A 114 -11.00 4.31 -7.81
N VAL A 115 -11.30 4.64 -9.06
CA VAL A 115 -12.25 5.70 -9.45
C VAL A 115 -13.42 5.08 -10.18
N ASP A 116 -14.61 5.28 -9.64
CA ASP A 116 -15.86 5.04 -10.34
C ASP A 116 -16.27 6.30 -11.11
N VAL A 117 -16.08 6.26 -12.42
CA VAL A 117 -16.44 7.35 -13.32
C VAL A 117 -17.96 7.54 -13.34
N GLY A 118 -18.73 6.45 -13.34
CA GLY A 118 -20.19 6.48 -13.42
C GLY A 118 -20.82 7.04 -12.16
N GLY A 119 -20.41 6.51 -11.00
CA GLY A 119 -20.84 6.98 -9.68
C GLY A 119 -20.12 8.23 -9.17
N LYS A 120 -19.19 8.81 -9.93
CA LYS A 120 -18.36 9.98 -9.55
C LYS A 120 -17.73 9.86 -8.16
N SER A 121 -17.27 8.66 -7.83
CA SER A 121 -16.71 8.34 -6.51
C SER A 121 -15.30 7.78 -6.64
N ALA A 122 -14.52 7.88 -5.58
CA ALA A 122 -13.16 7.36 -5.54
C ALA A 122 -12.83 6.78 -4.18
N GLY A 123 -12.00 5.74 -4.16
CA GLY A 123 -11.52 5.08 -2.96
C GLY A 123 -10.02 4.81 -3.03
N ILE A 124 -9.35 4.93 -1.90
CA ILE A 124 -7.94 4.52 -1.75
C ILE A 124 -7.91 3.21 -0.96
N THR A 125 -7.22 2.23 -1.52
CA THR A 125 -6.86 1.01 -0.80
C THR A 125 -5.34 0.93 -0.75
N SER A 126 -4.77 0.54 0.39
CA SER A 126 -3.33 0.33 0.51
C SER A 126 -3.04 -1.07 1.02
N GLY A 127 -1.90 -1.60 0.57
CA GLY A 127 -1.31 -2.80 1.13
C GLY A 127 -0.95 -2.60 2.61
N TYR A 128 -0.89 -3.70 3.35
CA TYR A 128 -0.81 -3.65 4.80
C TYR A 128 0.53 -3.10 5.33
N ALA A 129 1.61 -3.11 4.54
CA ALA A 129 2.91 -2.58 4.93
C ALA A 129 2.86 -1.05 5.16
N LEU A 130 1.87 -0.38 4.56
CA LEU A 130 1.65 1.05 4.68
C LEU A 130 0.80 1.44 5.90
N GLY A 131 0.22 0.48 6.62
CA GLY A 131 -0.66 0.73 7.76
C GLY A 131 -0.08 1.69 8.83
N PRO A 132 1.22 1.58 9.20
CA PRO A 132 1.84 2.51 10.15
C PRO A 132 2.09 3.93 9.59
N PHE A 133 2.20 4.08 8.27
CA PHE A 133 2.65 5.30 7.62
C PHE A 133 1.51 6.09 6.95
N LEU A 134 0.44 5.41 6.56
CA LEU A 134 -0.68 5.98 5.85
C LEU A 134 -1.97 5.77 6.64
N SER A 135 -2.34 6.80 7.40
CA SER A 135 -3.58 6.80 8.19
C SER A 135 -4.81 7.02 7.32
N GLU A 136 -5.97 6.62 7.84
CA GLU A 136 -7.23 6.85 7.15
C GLU A 136 -7.56 8.32 7.00
N ASP A 137 -7.33 9.14 8.03
CA ASP A 137 -7.52 10.59 7.94
C ASP A 137 -6.69 11.21 6.83
N ALA A 138 -5.47 10.67 6.60
CA ALA A 138 -4.64 11.10 5.49
C ALA A 138 -5.23 10.70 4.13
N THR A 139 -5.71 9.46 3.99
CA THR A 139 -6.36 9.00 2.75
C THR A 139 -7.68 9.73 2.49
N PHE A 140 -8.50 9.96 3.51
CA PHE A 140 -9.74 10.71 3.45
C PHE A 140 -9.46 12.17 3.08
N GLY A 141 -8.50 12.81 3.75
CA GLY A 141 -8.09 14.18 3.42
C GLY A 141 -7.53 14.32 2.00
N ALA A 142 -6.89 13.28 1.46
CA ALA A 142 -6.46 13.25 0.06
C ALA A 142 -7.64 13.17 -0.91
N LEU A 143 -8.59 12.27 -0.66
CA LEU A 143 -9.80 12.10 -1.48
C LEU A 143 -10.72 13.32 -1.42
N SER A 144 -11.03 13.81 -0.21
CA SER A 144 -11.90 14.98 0.00
C SER A 144 -11.33 16.23 -0.65
N GLY A 145 -10.00 16.42 -0.60
CA GLY A 145 -9.32 17.51 -1.29
C GLY A 145 -9.32 17.42 -2.82
N ALA A 146 -9.63 16.25 -3.39
CA ALA A 146 -9.75 16.03 -4.84
C ALA A 146 -11.21 15.89 -5.31
N HIS A 147 -12.17 15.79 -4.39
CA HIS A 147 -13.57 15.52 -4.67
C HIS A 147 -14.20 16.48 -5.69
N PRO A 148 -14.00 17.81 -5.63
CA PRO A 148 -14.54 18.72 -6.64
C PRO A 148 -14.09 18.36 -8.07
N TYR A 149 -12.83 17.98 -8.26
CA TYR A 149 -12.30 17.60 -9.57
C TYR A 149 -12.90 16.29 -10.10
N PHE A 150 -13.23 15.33 -9.22
CA PHE A 150 -13.95 14.11 -9.62
C PHE A 150 -15.37 14.44 -10.09
N LEU A 151 -16.07 15.35 -9.41
CA LEU A 151 -17.43 15.74 -9.79
C LEU A 151 -17.50 16.42 -11.16
N GLU A 152 -16.48 17.24 -11.47
CA GLU A 152 -16.30 17.96 -12.73
C GLU A 152 -15.69 17.11 -13.86
N GLY A 153 -15.34 15.85 -13.59
CA GLY A 153 -14.70 14.96 -14.57
C GLY A 153 -13.27 15.38 -14.95
N GLN A 154 -12.60 16.17 -14.12
CA GLN A 154 -11.20 16.58 -14.29
C GLN A 154 -10.26 15.48 -13.76
N TRP A 155 -10.29 14.31 -14.39
CA TRP A 155 -9.65 13.08 -13.90
C TRP A 155 -8.15 13.19 -13.66
N LEU A 156 -7.42 13.88 -14.56
CA LEU A 156 -5.99 14.16 -14.38
C LEU A 156 -5.74 14.96 -13.11
N ARG A 157 -6.42 16.10 -12.94
CA ARG A 157 -6.26 16.98 -11.78
C ARG A 157 -6.67 16.32 -10.48
N ALA A 158 -7.77 15.56 -10.50
CA ALA A 158 -8.22 14.81 -9.34
C ALA A 158 -7.13 13.81 -8.88
N SER A 159 -6.58 13.05 -9.82
CA SER A 159 -5.54 12.06 -9.57
C SER A 159 -4.23 12.69 -9.10
N GLU A 160 -3.78 13.78 -9.74
CA GLU A 160 -2.58 14.51 -9.32
C GLU A 160 -2.74 15.10 -7.91
N SER A 161 -3.93 15.62 -7.58
CA SER A 161 -4.24 16.14 -6.25
C SER A 161 -4.12 15.05 -5.18
N VAL A 162 -4.72 13.87 -5.42
CA VAL A 162 -4.60 12.71 -4.52
C VAL A 162 -3.14 12.27 -4.39
N LEU A 163 -2.48 12.00 -5.51
CA LEU A 163 -1.10 11.49 -5.55
C LEU A 163 -0.13 12.46 -4.84
N SER A 164 -0.26 13.76 -5.09
CA SER A 164 0.56 14.79 -4.44
C SER A 164 0.37 14.82 -2.92
N ARG A 165 -0.89 14.73 -2.45
CA ARG A 165 -1.18 14.71 -1.01
C ARG A 165 -0.62 13.46 -0.33
N ILE A 166 -0.81 12.29 -0.93
CA ILE A 166 -0.26 11.02 -0.42
C ILE A 166 1.27 11.06 -0.41
N THR A 167 1.89 11.57 -1.47
CA THR A 167 3.35 11.75 -1.55
C THR A 167 3.88 12.60 -0.41
N LYS A 168 3.22 13.72 -0.09
CA LYS A 168 3.61 14.61 1.03
C LYS A 168 3.51 13.91 2.38
N VAL A 169 2.45 13.12 2.59
CA VAL A 169 2.27 12.33 3.82
C VAL A 169 3.40 11.32 3.98
N LEU A 170 3.67 10.52 2.96
CA LEU A 170 4.73 9.51 3.00
C LEU A 170 6.12 10.13 3.13
N ALA A 171 6.38 11.26 2.46
CA ALA A 171 7.65 11.97 2.62
C ALA A 171 7.86 12.49 4.04
N LYS A 172 6.78 12.94 4.72
CA LYS A 172 6.85 13.32 6.14
C LYS A 172 7.16 12.11 7.02
N GLN A 173 6.56 10.95 6.73
CA GLN A 173 6.84 9.73 7.48
C GLN A 173 8.24 9.18 7.23
N SER A 174 8.75 9.22 5.99
CA SER A 174 10.13 8.82 5.66
C SER A 174 11.13 9.62 6.48
N ARG A 175 11.02 10.95 6.48
CA ARG A 175 11.90 11.82 7.27
C ARG A 175 11.80 11.54 8.77
N ARG A 176 10.62 11.17 9.27
CA ARG A 176 10.44 10.81 10.67
C ARG A 176 11.13 9.49 10.99
N ALA A 177 10.92 8.46 10.18
CA ALA A 177 11.53 7.15 10.33
C ALA A 177 13.07 7.22 10.24
N GLU A 178 13.61 8.04 9.34
CA GLU A 178 15.05 8.29 9.24
C GLU A 178 15.64 8.91 10.51
N ARG A 179 14.94 9.90 11.11
CA ARG A 179 15.37 10.53 12.36
C ARG A 179 15.37 9.54 13.52
N GLU A 180 14.27 8.82 13.71
CA GLU A 180 14.14 7.81 14.77
C GLU A 180 15.19 6.70 14.60
N GLY A 181 15.46 6.27 13.36
CA GLY A 181 16.50 5.30 13.06
C GLY A 181 17.92 5.79 13.37
N ASN A 182 18.22 7.06 13.08
CA ASN A 182 19.51 7.67 13.41
C ASN A 182 19.70 7.82 14.93
N GLU A 183 18.65 8.21 15.66
CA GLU A 183 18.68 8.31 17.13
C GLU A 183 18.93 6.93 17.77
N LEU A 184 18.24 5.88 17.31
CA LEU A 184 18.46 4.51 17.77
C LEU A 184 19.89 4.01 17.50
N ARG A 185 20.45 4.32 16.33
CA ARG A 185 21.85 3.99 15.99
C ARG A 185 22.84 4.73 16.88
N ALA A 186 22.65 6.03 17.09
CA ALA A 186 23.48 6.82 17.99
C ALA A 186 23.42 6.32 19.44
N HIS A 187 22.24 5.91 19.91
CA HIS A 187 22.09 5.28 21.22
C HIS A 187 22.80 3.92 21.30
N HIS A 188 22.73 3.09 20.26
CA HIS A 188 23.45 1.82 20.20
C HIS A 188 24.97 2.00 20.18
N GLU A 189 25.48 3.01 19.46
CA GLU A 189 26.90 3.36 19.42
C GLU A 189 27.38 3.90 20.78
N ASN A 190 26.56 4.72 21.45
CA ASN A 190 26.88 5.29 22.77
C ASN A 190 26.71 4.30 23.94
N ALA A 191 25.85 3.28 23.81
CA ALA A 191 25.61 2.27 24.86
C ALA A 191 26.74 1.24 24.99
N GLY A 192 27.76 1.27 24.12
CA GLY A 192 28.85 0.30 24.12
C GLY A 192 28.44 -1.06 23.57
N SER A 193 29.37 -1.72 22.90
CA SER A 193 29.19 -3.03 22.27
C SER A 193 28.76 -4.10 23.29
N SER A 194 27.46 -4.40 23.34
CA SER A 194 26.92 -5.62 23.96
C SER A 194 27.36 -6.90 23.24
N ASP A 195 28.08 -6.76 22.11
CA ASP A 195 28.61 -7.84 21.30
C ASP A 195 29.79 -8.57 21.99
N GLU A 196 30.54 -7.90 22.87
CA GLU A 196 31.57 -8.54 23.70
C GLU A 196 30.96 -9.53 24.72
N GLY A 197 29.85 -9.15 25.35
CA GLY A 197 29.12 -10.02 26.28
C GLY A 197 28.48 -11.23 25.60
N LEU A 198 27.89 -11.02 24.41
CA LEU A 198 27.27 -12.09 23.63
C LEU A 198 28.29 -13.05 22.99
N ARG A 199 29.47 -12.56 22.59
CA ARG A 199 30.58 -13.43 22.15
C ARG A 199 31.03 -14.36 23.28
N GLY A 200 31.24 -13.84 24.49
CA GLY A 200 31.64 -14.65 25.64
C GLY A 200 30.62 -15.75 25.99
N ILE A 201 29.32 -15.46 25.86
CA ILE A 201 28.25 -16.45 26.08
C ILE A 201 28.25 -17.52 24.97
N ARG A 202 28.43 -17.13 23.70
CA ARG A 202 28.44 -18.05 22.55
C ARG A 202 29.68 -18.93 22.50
N GLU A 203 30.84 -18.44 22.93
CA GLU A 203 32.08 -19.21 23.03
C GLU A 203 32.02 -20.23 24.16
N ARG A 204 31.46 -19.86 25.33
CA ARG A 204 31.22 -20.80 26.43
C ARG A 204 30.24 -21.92 26.05
N HIS A 205 29.25 -21.64 25.20
CA HIS A 205 28.30 -22.64 24.72
C HIS A 205 28.89 -23.64 23.69
N LYS A 206 30.00 -23.28 23.02
CA LYS A 206 30.73 -24.20 22.11
C LYS A 206 31.73 -25.11 22.84
N GLY A 207 32.17 -24.75 24.05
CA GLY A 207 33.10 -25.54 24.86
C GLY A 207 32.47 -26.73 25.61
N GLY A 208 31.15 -26.75 25.82
CA GLY A 208 30.44 -27.76 26.62
C GLY A 208 30.10 -29.09 25.91
N ARG A 209 30.52 -29.27 24.65
CA ARG A 209 30.27 -30.49 23.87
C ARG A 209 31.59 -31.20 23.51
N LYS A 210 32.43 -31.49 24.51
CA LYS A 210 33.41 -32.59 24.38
C LYS A 210 32.75 -33.88 24.87
N LYS A 211 32.77 -34.86 23.97
CA LYS A 211 32.18 -36.18 24.04
C LYS A 211 32.55 -36.91 25.33
N SER A 212 31.56 -37.61 25.87
CA SER A 212 31.70 -38.81 26.68
C SER A 212 32.59 -39.84 25.99
N GLU A 213 33.63 -40.31 26.67
CA GLU A 213 34.26 -41.60 26.45
C GLU A 213 34.26 -42.37 27.78
N ALA A 214 33.38 -43.36 27.86
CA ALA A 214 33.56 -44.67 28.49
C ALA A 214 32.35 -45.52 28.10
#